data_AF-A0A820I2S7-F1
#
_entry.id   AF-A0A820I2S7-F1
#
_cell.length_a   1.000
_cell.length_b   1.000
_cell.length_c   1.000
_cell.angle_alpha   90.00
_cell.angle_beta   90.00
_cell.angle_gamma   90.00
#
_symmetry.space_group_name_H-M   'P 1'
#
loop_
_entity.id
_entity.type
_entity.pdbx_description
1 polymer ?
#
loop_
_entity_poly.entity_id
_entity_poly.type
_entity_poly.pdbx_seq_one_letter_code
_entity_poly.pdbx_strand_id
1 'polypeptide(L)'
;TNISFIQVFGIFIGTCVLIYFAITFTAIAAFAIIYEKYIQNMISHVLSMCCTDFVNKSANSVLTKLDYRFSSVCRACRHYIFGRFMPLIIFKLRYVLVFNFLLIGILGLIGSFYYPKLNVPSTQKTALFLKDNPMEIYEFSMKNQFNGYLKEDKRLFTYPAISFIFGIRDIDDGYIFDMNDRGRLHLMPLYLNRQITL
;
A
#
# COMPACT_ATOMS: atom_id res chain seq x y z
N THR A 1 -10.95 13.52 3.37
CA THR A 1 -11.57 12.54 2.44
C THR A 1 -12.90 12.14 3.04
N ASN A 2 -14.03 12.37 2.37
CA ASN A 2 -15.37 12.09 2.93
C ASN A 2 -15.88 10.68 2.57
N ILE A 3 -14.98 9.78 2.21
CA ILE A 3 -15.29 8.39 1.88
C ILE A 3 -14.87 7.55 3.07
N SER A 4 -15.82 6.96 3.77
CA SER A 4 -15.61 6.21 5.02
C SER A 4 -14.53 5.13 4.90
N PHE A 5 -14.54 4.38 3.79
CA PHE A 5 -13.54 3.35 3.52
C PHE A 5 -12.09 3.87 3.55
N ILE A 6 -11.86 5.04 2.92
CA ILE A 6 -10.53 5.64 2.85
C ILE A 6 -10.08 6.11 4.23
N GLN A 7 -11.01 6.63 5.04
CA GLN A 7 -10.70 7.06 6.40
C GLN A 7 -10.33 5.88 7.31
N VAL A 8 -11.13 4.80 7.30
CA VAL A 8 -10.85 3.59 8.08
C VAL A 8 -9.52 2.96 7.67
N PHE A 9 -9.27 2.85 6.36
CA PHE A 9 -8.02 2.33 5.82
C PHE A 9 -6.81 3.19 6.23
N GLY A 10 -6.95 4.52 6.17
CA GLY A 10 -5.90 5.44 6.60
C GLY A 10 -5.58 5.34 8.09
N ILE A 11 -6.60 5.26 8.95
CA ILE A 11 -6.43 5.09 10.39
C ILE A 11 -5.75 3.75 10.69
N PHE A 12 -6.19 2.66 10.05
CA PHE A 12 -5.62 1.33 10.23
C PHE A 12 -4.14 1.26 9.81
N ILE A 13 -3.79 1.76 8.63
CA ILE A 13 -2.38 1.77 8.19
C ILE A 13 -1.54 2.66 9.10
N GLY A 14 -2.05 3.84 9.47
CA GLY A 14 -1.35 4.76 10.35
C GLY A 14 -1.01 4.13 11.70
N THR A 15 -1.97 3.43 12.32
CA THR A 15 -1.74 2.74 13.60
C THR A 15 -0.77 1.57 13.46
N CYS A 16 -0.90 0.76 12.41
CA CYS A 16 0.04 -0.32 12.12
C CYS A 16 1.48 0.17 11.97
N VAL A 17 1.70 1.24 11.20
CA VAL A 17 3.04 1.82 10.99
C VAL A 17 3.62 2.36 12.29
N LEU A 18 2.82 3.06 13.10
CA LEU A 18 3.26 3.58 14.41
C LEU A 18 3.64 2.47 15.38
N ILE A 19 2.81 1.43 15.48
CA ILE A 19 3.08 0.27 16.34
C ILE A 19 4.35 -0.45 15.86
N TYR A 20 4.47 -0.68 14.55
CA TYR A 20 5.65 -1.31 13.96
C TYR A 20 6.93 -0.51 14.24
N PHE A 21 6.87 0.81 14.14
CA PHE A 21 7.99 1.69 14.46
C PHE A 21 8.40 1.57 15.93
N ALA A 22 7.43 1.62 16.86
CA ALA A 22 7.70 1.48 18.29
C ALA A 22 8.30 0.11 18.65
N ILE A 23 7.75 -0.97 18.08
CA ILE A 23 8.28 -2.33 18.27
C ILE A 23 9.69 -2.42 17.70
N THR A 24 9.93 -1.92 16.49
CA THR A 24 11.24 -1.99 15.83
C THR A 24 12.29 -1.23 16.63
N PHE A 25 11.97 -0.03 17.12
CA PHE A 25 12.88 0.77 17.95
C PHE A 25 13.28 0.05 19.25
N THR A 26 12.31 -0.52 19.95
CA THR A 26 12.54 -1.24 21.21
C THR A 26 13.21 -2.59 20.99
N ALA A 27 12.77 -3.35 19.99
CA ALA A 27 13.30 -4.66 19.65
C ALA A 27 14.75 -4.59 19.17
N ILE A 28 15.12 -3.61 18.33
CA ILE A 28 16.51 -3.46 17.87
C ILE A 28 17.46 -3.27 19.07
N ALA A 29 17.10 -2.41 20.02
CA ALA A 29 17.90 -2.19 21.22
C ALA A 29 18.00 -3.46 22.08
N ALA A 30 16.89 -4.17 22.29
CA ALA A 30 16.87 -5.42 23.03
C ALA A 30 17.70 -6.53 22.35
N PHE A 31 17.54 -6.71 21.03
CA PHE A 31 18.31 -7.67 20.24
C PHE A 31 19.80 -7.38 20.27
N ALA A 32 20.21 -6.11 20.21
CA ALA A 32 21.63 -5.73 20.31
C ALA A 32 22.24 -6.19 21.63
N ILE A 33 21.56 -5.95 22.76
CA ILE A 33 22.04 -6.35 24.10
C ILE A 33 22.06 -7.89 24.24
N ILE A 34 21.01 -8.56 23.77
CA ILE A 34 20.93 -10.04 23.83
C ILE A 34 22.03 -10.66 22.97
N TYR A 35 22.28 -10.09 21.78
CA TYR A 35 23.30 -10.57 20.87
C TYR A 35 24.70 -10.49 21.50
N GLU A 36 25.04 -9.35 22.09
CA GLU A 36 26.34 -9.14 22.72
C GLU A 36 26.51 -10.01 23.98
N LYS A 37 25.50 -10.09 24.86
CA LYS A 37 25.63 -10.81 26.13
C LYS A 37 25.51 -12.32 26.02
N TYR A 38 24.57 -12.82 25.22
CA TYR A 38 24.21 -14.24 25.21
C TYR A 38 24.70 -14.94 23.97
N ILE A 39 24.47 -14.38 22.78
CA ILE A 39 24.77 -15.07 21.52
C ILE A 39 26.27 -15.10 21.26
N GLN A 40 26.98 -13.99 21.46
CA GLN A 40 28.43 -13.96 21.30
C GLN A 40 29.14 -14.88 22.31
N ASN A 41 28.65 -14.92 23.55
CA ASN A 41 29.23 -15.76 24.60
C ASN A 41 28.88 -17.25 24.46
N MET A 42 27.69 -17.59 23.93
CA MET A 42 27.36 -18.97 23.57
C MET A 42 28.17 -19.44 22.36
N ILE A 43 28.34 -18.59 21.33
CA ILE A 43 29.14 -18.95 20.15
C ILE A 43 30.60 -19.19 20.56
N SER A 44 31.19 -18.36 21.42
CA SER A 44 32.57 -18.57 21.89
C SER A 44 32.72 -19.88 22.70
N HIS A 45 31.77 -20.18 23.59
CA HIS A 45 31.79 -21.43 24.38
C HIS A 45 31.57 -22.69 23.51
N VAL A 46 30.62 -22.66 22.56
CA VAL A 46 30.37 -23.79 21.66
C VAL A 46 31.55 -24.01 20.71
N LEU A 47 32.17 -22.93 20.21
CA LEU A 47 33.37 -23.06 19.37
C LEU A 47 34.55 -23.64 20.16
N SER A 48 34.73 -23.22 21.41
CA SER A 48 35.76 -23.76 22.31
C SER A 48 35.56 -25.25 22.62
N MET A 49 34.30 -25.69 22.77
CA MET A 49 33.98 -27.08 23.11
C MET A 49 33.97 -28.00 21.88
N CYS A 50 33.64 -27.47 20.70
CA CYS A 50 33.63 -28.24 19.45
C CYS A 50 35.04 -28.37 18.83
N CYS A 51 35.94 -27.40 19.05
CA CYS A 51 37.30 -27.44 18.51
C CYS A 51 38.23 -28.49 19.18
N THR A 52 37.89 -29.04 20.35
CA THR A 52 38.68 -30.10 20.99
C THR A 52 38.35 -31.51 20.50
N ASP A 53 37.15 -31.77 19.97
CA ASP A 53 36.71 -33.14 19.60
C ASP A 53 36.57 -33.40 18.08
N PHE A 54 36.70 -32.39 17.21
CA PHE A 54 36.32 -32.49 15.79
C PHE A 54 37.49 -32.72 14.81
N VAL A 55 38.52 -33.48 15.20
CA VAL A 55 39.54 -33.99 14.24
C VAL A 55 38.99 -35.16 13.40
N ASN A 56 37.89 -35.81 13.80
CA ASN A 56 37.35 -36.99 13.12
C ASN A 56 35.87 -36.85 12.67
N LYS A 57 35.60 -36.10 11.59
CA LYS A 57 34.50 -36.38 10.63
C LYS A 57 34.55 -35.43 9.42
N SER A 58 35.15 -35.93 8.35
CA SER A 58 35.64 -35.18 7.17
C SER A 58 34.59 -34.69 6.15
N ALA A 59 33.28 -34.92 6.35
CA ALA A 59 32.27 -34.61 5.32
C ALA A 59 31.46 -33.31 5.56
N ASN A 60 31.14 -32.98 6.82
CA ASN A 60 30.34 -31.78 7.15
C ASN A 60 31.18 -30.50 7.34
N SER A 61 32.50 -30.63 7.40
CA SER A 61 33.40 -29.49 7.54
C SER A 61 33.65 -28.76 6.22
N VAL A 62 33.42 -29.38 5.06
CA VAL A 62 33.67 -28.77 3.74
C VAL A 62 32.53 -27.86 3.31
N LEU A 63 31.27 -28.28 3.51
CA LEU A 63 30.08 -27.46 3.22
C LEU A 63 29.99 -26.24 4.13
N THR A 64 30.22 -26.41 5.44
CA THR A 64 30.31 -25.28 6.39
C THR A 64 31.52 -24.39 6.08
N LYS A 65 32.62 -24.97 5.58
CA LYS A 65 33.78 -24.20 5.11
C LYS A 65 33.49 -23.33 3.89
N LEU A 66 32.79 -23.90 2.92
CA LEU A 66 32.37 -23.21 1.72
C LEU A 66 31.35 -22.11 2.02
N ASP A 67 30.37 -22.36 2.90
CA ASP A 67 29.37 -21.35 3.27
C ASP A 67 29.98 -20.14 3.99
N TYR A 68 30.92 -20.35 4.93
CA TYR A 68 31.57 -19.19 5.57
C TYR A 68 32.47 -18.45 4.59
N ARG A 69 33.17 -19.15 3.69
CA ARG A 69 34.02 -18.53 2.66
C ARG A 69 33.17 -17.73 1.69
N PHE A 70 32.04 -18.29 1.24
CA PHE A 70 31.11 -17.64 0.33
C PHE A 70 30.43 -16.43 1.00
N SER A 71 29.98 -16.56 2.26
CA SER A 71 29.44 -15.45 3.04
C SER A 71 30.46 -14.34 3.27
N SER A 72 31.73 -14.69 3.53
CA SER A 72 32.83 -13.74 3.69
C SER A 72 33.15 -13.01 2.37
N VAL A 73 33.24 -13.73 1.26
CA VAL A 73 33.43 -13.16 -0.08
C VAL A 73 32.26 -12.25 -0.45
N CYS A 74 31.01 -12.69 -0.23
CA CYS A 74 29.81 -11.87 -0.45
C CYS A 74 29.81 -10.60 0.40
N ARG A 75 30.25 -10.66 1.67
CA ARG A 75 30.40 -9.47 2.53
C ARG A 75 31.46 -8.52 1.99
N ALA A 76 32.62 -9.03 1.58
CA ALA A 76 33.71 -8.25 1.01
C ALA A 76 33.30 -7.59 -0.33
N CYS A 77 32.65 -8.34 -1.21
CA CYS A 77 32.10 -7.83 -2.46
C CYS A 77 31.05 -6.74 -2.22
N ARG A 78 30.08 -6.97 -1.31
CA ARG A 78 29.09 -5.93 -0.96
C ARG A 78 29.76 -4.68 -0.41
N HIS A 79 30.72 -4.83 0.50
CA HIS A 79 31.43 -3.69 1.06
C HIS A 79 32.19 -2.90 -0.02
N TYR A 80 32.83 -3.58 -0.97
CA TYR A 80 33.53 -2.90 -2.06
C TYR A 80 32.56 -2.21 -3.04
N ILE A 81 31.47 -2.88 -3.41
CA ILE A 81 30.46 -2.35 -4.34
C ILE A 81 29.72 -1.15 -3.72
N PHE A 82 29.19 -1.30 -2.51
CA PHE A 82 28.42 -0.22 -1.87
C PHE A 82 29.31 0.85 -1.23
N GLY A 83 30.44 0.46 -0.65
CA GLY A 83 31.32 1.39 0.08
C GLY A 83 32.27 2.16 -0.81
N ARG A 84 32.69 1.61 -1.96
CA ARG A 84 33.69 2.26 -2.83
C ARG A 84 33.19 2.53 -4.24
N PHE A 85 32.51 1.56 -4.86
CA PHE A 85 32.08 1.71 -6.25
C PHE A 85 30.89 2.66 -6.41
N MET A 86 29.84 2.49 -5.61
CA MET A 86 28.66 3.38 -5.58
C MET A 86 29.03 4.87 -5.38
N PRO A 87 29.79 5.27 -4.33
CA PRO A 87 30.13 6.68 -4.15
C PRO A 87 31.03 7.22 -5.27
N LEU A 88 31.90 6.39 -5.86
CA LEU A 88 32.77 6.80 -6.97
C LEU A 88 31.96 7.04 -8.25
N ILE A 89 30.95 6.22 -8.52
CA ILE A 89 29.95 6.46 -9.59
C ILE A 89 29.20 7.75 -9.32
N ILE A 90 28.64 7.93 -8.12
CA ILE A 90 27.83 9.10 -7.78
C ILE A 90 28.65 10.38 -7.94
N PHE A 91 29.91 10.38 -7.46
CA PHE A 91 30.77 11.56 -7.55
C PHE A 91 31.20 11.86 -9.00
N LYS A 92 31.61 10.83 -9.74
CA LYS A 92 32.11 10.98 -11.13
C LYS A 92 30.99 11.32 -12.12
N LEU A 93 29.80 10.74 -11.93
CA LEU A 93 28.64 10.91 -12.82
C LEU A 93 27.59 11.87 -12.24
N ARG A 94 27.94 12.72 -11.26
CA ARG A 94 26.98 13.58 -10.54
C ARG A 94 26.05 14.37 -11.47
N TYR A 95 26.62 15.00 -12.51
CA TYR A 95 25.85 15.83 -13.43
C TYR A 95 24.97 15.00 -14.35
N VAL A 96 25.47 13.85 -14.81
CA VAL A 96 24.71 12.91 -15.62
C VAL A 96 23.53 12.35 -14.82
N LEU A 97 23.76 11.94 -13.57
CA LEU A 97 22.71 11.43 -12.68
C LEU A 97 21.65 12.50 -12.40
N VAL A 98 22.06 13.71 -12.00
CA VAL A 98 21.13 14.82 -11.74
C VAL A 98 20.31 15.14 -12.98
N PHE A 99 20.95 15.27 -14.15
CA PHE A 99 20.24 15.54 -15.40
C PHE A 99 19.24 14.43 -15.74
N ASN A 100 19.63 13.16 -15.60
CA ASN A 100 18.72 12.03 -15.87
C ASN A 100 17.54 11.99 -14.90
N PHE A 101 17.76 12.13 -13.59
CA PHE A 101 16.67 12.14 -12.61
C PHE A 101 15.73 13.33 -12.81
N LEU A 102 16.28 14.50 -13.15
CA LEU A 102 15.50 15.69 -13.45
C LEU A 102 14.67 15.48 -14.72
N LEU A 103 15.28 14.96 -15.79
CA LEU A 103 14.59 14.66 -17.05
C LEU A 103 13.48 13.62 -16.85
N ILE A 104 13.74 12.53 -16.12
CA ILE A 104 12.73 11.52 -15.77
C ILE A 104 11.62 12.14 -14.92
N GLY A 105 11.96 13.00 -13.95
CA GLY A 105 10.98 13.72 -13.13
C GLY A 105 10.07 14.64 -13.94
N ILE A 106 10.63 15.44 -14.85
CA ILE A 106 9.87 16.30 -15.76
C ILE A 106 8.98 15.45 -16.67
N LEU A 107 9.51 14.39 -17.27
CA LEU A 107 8.72 13.49 -18.12
C LEU A 107 7.59 12.81 -17.34
N GLY A 108 7.83 12.41 -16.09
CA GLY A 108 6.81 11.85 -15.20
C GLY A 108 5.71 12.86 -14.86
N LEU A 109 6.08 14.12 -14.60
CA LEU A 109 5.11 15.20 -14.38
C LEU A 109 4.28 15.48 -15.62
N ILE A 110 4.92 15.59 -16.80
CA ILE A 110 4.22 15.79 -18.07
C ILE A 110 3.28 14.61 -18.36
N GLY A 111 3.75 13.38 -18.16
CA GLY A 111 2.96 12.17 -18.35
C GLY A 111 1.75 12.09 -17.43
N SER A 112 1.90 12.51 -16.17
CA SER A 112 0.82 12.46 -15.17
C SER A 112 -0.22 13.59 -15.32
N PHE A 113 0.23 14.82 -15.64
CA PHE A 113 -0.62 16.01 -15.65
C PHE A 113 -1.10 16.44 -17.04
N TYR A 114 -0.29 16.28 -18.09
CA TYR A 114 -0.60 16.76 -19.43
C TYR A 114 -1.23 15.65 -20.29
N TYR A 115 -0.49 14.57 -20.58
CA TYR A 115 -0.98 13.47 -21.42
C TYR A 115 -0.13 12.19 -21.22
N PRO A 116 -0.72 11.02 -20.87
CA PRO A 116 -2.11 10.74 -20.57
C PRO A 116 -2.47 11.18 -19.14
N LYS A 117 -3.25 12.26 -19.03
CA LYS A 117 -3.78 12.77 -17.76
C LYS A 117 -4.44 11.64 -16.96
N LEU A 118 -4.29 11.67 -15.64
CA LEU A 118 -5.07 10.84 -14.73
C LEU A 118 -6.57 11.11 -14.94
N ASN A 119 -7.23 10.22 -15.67
CA ASN A 119 -8.65 10.27 -15.92
C ASN A 119 -9.38 9.47 -14.86
N VAL A 120 -10.51 10.02 -14.42
CA VAL A 120 -11.47 9.24 -13.62
C VAL A 120 -11.96 8.07 -14.48
N PRO A 121 -12.18 6.89 -13.89
CA PRO A 121 -12.71 5.76 -14.62
C PRO A 121 -14.05 6.14 -15.26
N SER A 122 -14.16 5.99 -16.58
CA SER A 122 -15.36 6.37 -17.34
C SER A 122 -16.52 5.40 -17.14
N THR A 123 -16.24 4.21 -16.63
CA THR A 123 -17.23 3.18 -16.31
C THR A 123 -17.46 3.13 -14.81
N GLN A 124 -18.73 3.08 -14.40
CA GLN A 124 -19.12 2.82 -13.00
C GLN A 124 -18.72 1.40 -12.53
N LYS A 125 -18.36 0.52 -13.47
CA LYS A 125 -17.90 -0.85 -13.21
C LYS A 125 -16.52 -0.83 -12.56
N THR A 126 -16.41 -1.41 -11.37
CA THR A 126 -15.14 -1.59 -10.67
C THR A 126 -14.56 -2.95 -10.99
N ALA A 127 -13.31 -2.97 -11.46
CA ALA A 127 -12.57 -4.19 -11.66
C ALA A 127 -12.20 -4.83 -10.32
N LEU A 128 -12.63 -6.07 -10.09
CA LEU A 128 -12.32 -6.81 -8.85
C LEU A 128 -11.24 -7.87 -9.09
N PHE A 129 -11.16 -8.39 -10.31
CA PHE A 129 -10.24 -9.45 -10.67
C PHE A 129 -9.20 -8.99 -11.68
N LEU A 130 -8.19 -9.84 -11.90
CA LEU A 130 -7.28 -9.66 -13.02
C LEU A 130 -8.06 -9.64 -14.33
N LYS A 131 -7.57 -8.87 -15.30
CA LYS A 131 -8.20 -8.70 -16.62
C LYS A 131 -8.43 -10.02 -17.35
N ASP A 132 -7.59 -11.03 -17.11
CA ASP A 132 -7.68 -12.34 -17.75
C ASP A 132 -8.70 -13.28 -17.08
N ASN A 133 -9.26 -12.89 -15.94
CA ASN A 133 -10.31 -13.68 -15.29
C ASN A 133 -11.56 -13.69 -16.17
N PRO A 134 -12.17 -14.86 -16.46
CA PRO A 134 -13.41 -14.94 -17.25
C PRO A 134 -14.53 -14.02 -16.74
N MET A 135 -14.63 -13.80 -15.43
CA MET A 135 -15.63 -12.88 -14.85
C MET A 135 -15.40 -11.42 -15.28
N GLU A 136 -14.14 -11.00 -15.31
CA GLU A 136 -13.73 -9.64 -15.69
C GLU A 136 -13.90 -9.43 -17.20
N ILE A 137 -13.50 -10.43 -18.00
CA ILE A 137 -13.71 -10.44 -19.46
C ILE A 137 -15.20 -10.35 -19.79
N TYR A 138 -16.04 -11.10 -19.07
CA TYR A 138 -17.47 -11.05 -19.27
C TYR A 138 -18.03 -9.65 -19.00
N GLU A 139 -17.71 -9.04 -17.85
CA GLU A 139 -18.29 -7.77 -17.41
C GLU A 139 -17.86 -6.57 -18.29
N PHE A 140 -16.61 -6.57 -18.78
CA PHE A 140 -16.05 -5.46 -19.56
C PHE A 140 -16.13 -5.63 -21.08
N SER A 141 -16.03 -6.87 -21.61
CA SER A 141 -15.96 -7.12 -23.05
C SER A 141 -17.26 -7.69 -23.62
N MET A 142 -17.85 -8.69 -22.94
CA MET A 142 -18.92 -9.50 -23.53
C MET A 142 -20.33 -9.04 -23.16
N LYS A 143 -20.53 -8.48 -21.96
CA LYS A 143 -21.86 -8.09 -21.44
C LYS A 143 -22.64 -7.17 -22.39
N ASN A 144 -21.95 -6.22 -23.03
CA ASN A 144 -22.56 -5.25 -23.93
C ASN A 144 -22.95 -5.85 -25.31
N GLN A 145 -22.49 -7.06 -25.63
CA GLN A 145 -22.85 -7.76 -26.88
C GLN A 145 -24.23 -8.43 -26.79
N PHE A 146 -24.77 -8.58 -25.58
CA PHE A 146 -26.08 -9.17 -25.35
C PHE A 146 -27.17 -8.09 -25.26
N ASN A 147 -28.15 -8.14 -26.17
CA ASN A 147 -29.20 -7.12 -26.33
C ASN A 147 -30.05 -6.83 -25.08
N GLY A 148 -30.14 -7.77 -24.13
CA GLY A 148 -30.87 -7.58 -22.87
C GLY A 148 -30.23 -6.49 -22.00
N TYR A 149 -28.93 -6.63 -21.73
CA TYR A 149 -28.18 -5.72 -20.86
C TYR A 149 -27.97 -4.34 -21.52
N LEU A 150 -27.83 -4.30 -22.85
CA LEU A 150 -27.68 -3.03 -23.58
C LEU A 150 -28.90 -2.10 -23.39
N LYS A 151 -30.10 -2.66 -23.23
CA LYS A 151 -31.34 -1.89 -23.03
C LYS A 151 -31.47 -1.38 -21.60
N GLU A 152 -31.02 -2.14 -20.61
CA GLU A 152 -31.03 -1.74 -19.19
C GLU A 152 -30.05 -0.59 -18.93
N ASP A 153 -28.79 -0.75 -19.34
CA ASP A 153 -27.77 0.28 -19.16
C ASP A 153 -28.18 1.58 -19.88
N LYS A 154 -28.63 1.49 -21.15
CA LYS A 154 -29.09 2.68 -21.88
C LYS A 154 -30.27 3.37 -21.21
N ARG A 155 -31.21 2.63 -20.60
CA ARG A 155 -32.37 3.24 -19.92
C ARG A 155 -31.95 4.05 -18.70
N LEU A 156 -30.99 3.56 -17.89
CA LEU A 156 -30.48 4.31 -16.74
C LEU A 156 -29.78 5.61 -17.15
N PHE A 157 -29.06 5.62 -18.28
CA PHE A 157 -28.29 6.80 -18.70
C PHE A 157 -29.05 7.79 -19.59
N THR A 158 -30.12 7.38 -20.28
CA THR A 158 -30.77 8.26 -21.28
C THR A 158 -31.72 9.29 -20.64
N TYR A 159 -32.31 9.00 -19.48
CA TYR A 159 -33.24 9.92 -18.81
C TYR A 159 -33.03 9.91 -17.29
N PRO A 160 -32.15 10.77 -16.74
CA PRO A 160 -32.03 10.91 -15.29
C PRO A 160 -33.34 11.47 -14.72
N ALA A 161 -33.96 10.73 -13.80
CA ALA A 161 -35.15 11.20 -13.10
C ALA A 161 -34.75 12.24 -12.05
N ILE A 162 -35.18 13.49 -12.25
CA ILE A 162 -35.02 14.57 -11.28
C ILE A 162 -36.27 14.61 -10.41
N SER A 163 -36.12 14.36 -9.11
CA SER A 163 -37.21 14.35 -8.14
C SER A 163 -36.98 15.43 -7.10
N PHE A 164 -37.98 16.28 -6.86
CA PHE A 164 -37.97 17.29 -5.81
C PHE A 164 -38.78 16.79 -4.61
N ILE A 165 -38.15 16.71 -3.45
CA ILE A 165 -38.75 16.20 -2.21
C ILE A 165 -38.75 17.33 -1.18
N PHE A 166 -39.90 17.58 -0.54
CA PHE A 166 -40.08 18.61 0.49
C PHE A 166 -40.59 17.98 1.80
N GLY A 167 -40.40 18.67 2.92
CA GLY A 167 -40.89 18.23 4.24
C GLY A 167 -39.93 17.37 5.06
N ILE A 168 -38.72 17.12 4.55
CA ILE A 168 -37.63 16.40 5.22
C ILE A 168 -36.40 17.31 5.28
N ARG A 169 -35.64 17.24 6.38
CA ARG A 169 -34.34 17.91 6.53
C ARG A 169 -33.23 17.04 5.96
N ASP A 170 -32.32 17.68 5.22
CA ASP A 170 -31.13 17.05 4.65
C ASP A 170 -30.00 17.00 5.71
N ILE A 171 -30.16 16.10 6.68
CA ILE A 171 -29.19 15.88 7.77
C ILE A 171 -28.93 14.38 7.86
N ASP A 172 -27.66 13.99 7.72
CA ASP A 172 -27.18 12.63 8.00
C ASP A 172 -26.59 12.61 9.42
N ASP A 173 -27.28 11.92 10.34
CA ASP A 173 -26.83 11.69 11.72
C ASP A 173 -26.26 10.28 11.93
N GLY A 174 -26.00 9.54 10.85
CA GLY A 174 -25.35 8.24 10.88
C GLY A 174 -23.88 8.31 11.31
N TYR A 175 -23.39 7.22 11.90
CA TYR A 175 -21.99 7.10 12.26
C TYR A 175 -21.10 6.90 11.02
N ILE A 176 -20.26 7.89 10.72
CA ILE A 176 -19.45 7.96 9.49
C ILE A 176 -18.62 6.69 9.21
N PHE A 177 -18.14 6.00 10.26
CA PHE A 177 -17.30 4.81 10.09
C PHE A 177 -18.09 3.49 9.94
N ASP A 178 -19.40 3.50 10.17
CA ASP A 178 -20.29 2.36 9.91
C ASP A 178 -21.06 2.59 8.60
N MET A 179 -20.75 1.78 7.58
CA MET A 179 -21.40 1.90 6.27
C MET A 179 -22.86 1.44 6.26
N ASN A 180 -23.29 0.70 7.30
CA ASN A 180 -24.67 0.24 7.41
C ASN A 180 -25.57 1.24 8.15
N ASP A 181 -24.99 2.21 8.87
CA ASP A 181 -25.73 3.25 9.56
C ASP A 181 -26.03 4.41 8.60
N ARG A 182 -27.31 4.63 8.31
CA ARG A 182 -27.79 5.72 7.46
C ARG A 182 -28.51 6.81 8.25
N GLY A 183 -28.42 6.76 9.58
CA GLY A 183 -29.08 7.72 10.44
C GLY A 183 -30.61 7.59 10.45
N ARG A 184 -31.28 8.70 10.78
CA ARG A 184 -32.72 8.82 10.96
C ARG A 184 -33.29 9.92 10.08
N LEU A 185 -34.52 9.71 9.62
CA LEU A 185 -35.23 10.72 8.84
C LEU A 185 -35.72 11.85 9.75
N HIS A 186 -35.23 13.07 9.51
CA HIS A 186 -35.65 14.25 10.26
C HIS A 186 -36.73 15.01 9.50
N LEU A 187 -37.95 15.03 10.01
CA LEU A 187 -39.03 15.83 9.42
C LEU A 187 -38.78 17.33 9.64
N MET A 188 -39.14 18.14 8.64
CA MET A 188 -39.05 19.59 8.76
C MET A 188 -40.24 20.10 9.60
N PRO A 189 -40.00 20.83 10.70
CA PRO A 189 -41.10 21.40 11.49
C PRO A 189 -41.81 22.46 10.66
N LEU A 190 -43.07 22.20 10.30
CA LEU A 190 -43.96 23.17 9.68
C LEU A 190 -44.41 24.17 10.75
N TYR A 191 -43.68 25.28 10.89
CA TYR A 191 -44.21 26.44 11.58
C TYR A 191 -45.20 27.14 10.66
N LEU A 192 -46.47 26.73 10.70
CA LEU A 192 -47.56 27.53 10.14
C LEU A 192 -47.66 28.77 11.03
N ASN A 193 -46.98 29.85 10.63
CA ASN A 193 -47.22 31.16 11.22
C ASN A 193 -48.65 31.53 10.83
N ARG A 194 -49.59 31.30 11.75
CA ARG A 194 -50.99 31.69 11.60
C ARG A 194 -51.00 33.21 11.59
N GLN A 195 -50.83 33.82 10.42
CA GLN A 195 -51.19 35.21 10.22
C GLN A 195 -52.70 35.29 10.42
N ILE A 196 -53.09 35.64 11.64
CA ILE A 196 -54.46 36.06 11.96
C ILE A 196 -54.62 37.38 11.19
N THR A 197 -55.20 37.29 10.00
CA THR A 197 -55.72 38.46 9.30
C THR A 197 -56.88 39.01 10.14
N LEU A 198 -56.70 40.24 10.60
CA LEU A 198 -57.70 41.12 11.22
C LEU A 198 -58.94 41.29 10.34
#